data_AF-A0A183CYU0-F1
#
_entry.id   AF-A0A183CYU0-F1
#
_cell.length_a   1.000
_cell.length_b   1.000
_cell.length_c   1.000
_cell.angle_alpha   90.00
_cell.angle_beta   90.00
_cell.angle_gamma   90.00
#
_symmetry.space_group_name_H-M   'P 1'
#
loop_
_entity.id
_entity.type
_entity.pdbx_description
1 polymer ?
#
loop_
_entity_poly.entity_id
_entity_poly.type
_entity_poly.pdbx_seq_one_letter_code
_entity_poly.pdbx_strand_id
1 'polypeptide(L)'
;MLVVGLICAIVSGIGQPVLAILSGQVTNVLLTQAPGSEQFNSKAYLCVYLYLGIGCLVLVMNYAQFMCLQTTCCRLVARLRQQYIRSILRQNAAWFDRNQSVSIISTCYSNIERIREGIGDKLGLLVRGFAMFISAIITAFSFQWRLALAMVPVVPISCFIMAQLAQQMGSRTAKELIGIGKAGAIAEEAILGVRTVQAFNGQEEMVERYKTQLSRGKKYGISKSCWSGFLGGLFFLVLLIFMGGGMLFVFHLNLMKKRTENNSQSVS
;
A
#
# COMPACT_ATOMS: atom_id res chain seq x y z
N MET A 1 8.70 -22.05 -3.91
CA MET A 1 7.78 -21.00 -4.43
C MET A 1 7.75 -19.78 -3.53
N LEU A 2 7.52 -19.92 -2.22
CA LEU A 2 7.57 -18.76 -1.30
C LEU A 2 8.92 -18.03 -1.31
N VAL A 3 10.04 -18.76 -1.12
CA VAL A 3 11.39 -18.18 -1.13
C VAL A 3 11.71 -17.50 -2.47
N VAL A 4 11.34 -18.14 -3.59
CA VAL A 4 11.50 -17.58 -4.94
C VAL A 4 10.69 -16.29 -5.10
N GLY A 5 9.44 -16.28 -4.64
CA GLY A 5 8.60 -15.08 -4.65
C GLY A 5 9.16 -13.94 -3.81
N LEU A 6 9.77 -14.25 -2.65
CA LEU A 6 10.45 -13.26 -1.81
C LEU A 6 11.70 -12.68 -2.48
N ILE A 7 12.52 -13.51 -3.12
CA ILE A 7 13.70 -13.05 -3.86
C ILE A 7 13.27 -12.15 -5.02
N CYS A 8 12.26 -12.55 -5.80
CA CYS A 8 11.70 -11.72 -6.87
C CYS A 8 11.14 -10.39 -6.33
N ALA A 9 10.52 -10.39 -5.14
CA ALA A 9 10.04 -9.17 -4.49
C ALA A 9 11.17 -8.20 -4.12
N ILE A 10 12.29 -8.72 -3.63
CA ILE A 10 13.48 -7.92 -3.30
C ILE A 10 14.06 -7.31 -4.58
N VAL A 11 14.24 -8.12 -5.63
CA VAL A 11 14.76 -7.65 -6.93
C VAL A 11 13.83 -6.59 -7.54
N SER A 12 12.52 -6.80 -7.52
CA SER A 12 11.55 -5.81 -8.01
C SER A 12 11.53 -4.53 -7.16
N GLY A 13 11.84 -4.61 -5.86
CA GLY A 13 11.97 -3.45 -4.98
C GLY A 13 13.20 -2.60 -5.31
N ILE A 14 14.35 -3.23 -5.54
CA ILE A 14 15.60 -2.57 -5.94
C ILE A 14 15.48 -1.92 -7.32
N GLY A 15 14.68 -2.52 -8.21
CA GLY A 15 14.45 -1.97 -9.56
C GLY A 15 13.87 -0.56 -9.57
N GLN A 16 13.13 -0.15 -8.53
CA GLN A 16 12.50 1.18 -8.47
C GLN A 16 13.55 2.31 -8.31
N PRO A 17 14.46 2.28 -7.33
CA PRO A 17 15.59 3.23 -7.27
C PRO A 17 16.48 3.23 -8.52
N VAL A 18 16.75 2.06 -9.09
CA VAL A 18 17.59 1.95 -10.30
C VAL A 18 16.94 2.71 -11.48
N LEU A 19 15.62 2.58 -11.64
CA LEU A 19 14.89 3.32 -12.66
C LEU A 19 14.95 4.84 -12.44
N ALA A 20 14.92 5.29 -11.17
CA ALA A 20 15.06 6.71 -10.83
C ALA A 20 16.46 7.26 -11.20
N ILE A 21 17.53 6.48 -10.98
CA ILE A 21 18.90 6.86 -11.39
C ILE A 21 18.96 7.02 -12.92
N LEU A 22 18.42 6.06 -13.66
CA LEU A 22 18.43 6.10 -15.13
C LEU A 22 17.63 7.30 -15.67
N SER A 23 16.48 7.60 -15.06
CA SER A 23 15.71 8.80 -15.40
C SER A 23 16.52 10.07 -15.15
N GLY A 24 17.30 10.12 -14.06
CA GLY A 24 18.26 11.19 -13.80
C GLY A 24 19.34 11.31 -14.87
N GLN A 25 19.88 10.20 -15.36
CA GLN A 25 20.87 10.19 -16.45
C GLN A 25 20.29 10.66 -17.77
N VAL A 26 19.09 10.21 -18.13
CA VAL A 26 18.35 10.69 -19.32
C VAL A 26 18.16 12.20 -19.23
N THR A 27 17.73 12.70 -18.06
CA THR A 27 17.54 14.14 -17.83
C THR A 27 18.87 14.91 -17.96
N ASN A 28 19.97 14.37 -17.44
CA ASN A 28 21.28 14.98 -17.57
C ASN A 28 21.75 15.08 -19.03
N VAL A 29 21.51 14.04 -19.84
CA VAL A 29 21.79 14.06 -21.29
C VAL A 29 20.96 15.13 -22.01
N LEU A 30 19.67 15.25 -21.67
CA LEU A 30 18.78 16.27 -22.22
C LEU A 30 19.19 17.71 -21.87
N LEU A 31 19.79 17.92 -20.70
CA LEU A 31 20.17 19.26 -20.22
C LEU A 31 21.58 19.70 -20.63
N THR A 32 22.51 18.76 -20.86
CA THR A 32 23.94 19.08 -21.05
C THR A 32 24.39 19.11 -22.51
N GLN A 33 23.64 18.51 -23.42
CA GLN A 33 24.03 18.35 -24.82
C GLN A 33 23.11 19.16 -25.73
N ALA A 34 23.72 19.86 -26.69
CA ALA A 34 22.98 20.64 -27.68
C ALA A 34 22.14 19.69 -28.57
N PRO A 35 20.86 20.04 -28.84
CA PRO A 35 19.98 19.24 -29.66
C PRO A 35 20.54 19.12 -31.08
N GLY A 36 20.70 17.89 -31.57
CA GLY A 36 21.13 17.60 -32.95
C GLY A 36 22.58 17.14 -33.15
N SER A 37 23.39 17.02 -32.09
CA SER A 37 24.71 16.40 -32.21
C SER A 37 24.62 14.87 -32.30
N GLU A 38 25.47 14.21 -33.10
CA GLU A 38 25.49 12.74 -33.19
C GLU A 38 25.80 12.05 -31.84
N GLN A 39 26.60 12.72 -31.01
CA GLN A 39 26.92 12.26 -29.65
C GLN A 39 25.69 12.28 -28.72
N PHE A 40 24.78 13.23 -28.92
CA PHE A 40 23.51 13.29 -28.19
C PHE A 40 22.62 12.09 -28.57
N ASN A 41 22.44 11.83 -29.87
CA ASN A 41 21.63 10.71 -30.34
C ASN A 41 22.17 9.37 -29.84
N SER A 42 23.48 9.11 -29.96
CA SER A 42 24.07 7.84 -29.51
C SER A 42 23.90 7.61 -28.00
N LYS A 43 24.11 8.64 -27.17
CA LYS A 43 23.95 8.55 -25.71
C LYS A 43 22.48 8.46 -25.28
N ALA A 44 21.58 9.18 -25.97
CA ALA A 44 20.15 9.13 -25.72
C ALA A 44 19.58 7.74 -26.02
N TYR A 45 19.91 7.16 -27.19
CA TYR A 45 19.47 5.80 -27.54
C TYR A 45 19.97 4.76 -26.55
N LEU A 46 21.24 4.84 -26.13
CA LEU A 46 21.80 3.92 -25.12
C LEU A 46 21.04 4.01 -23.79
N CYS A 47 20.75 5.22 -23.30
CA CYS A 47 19.99 5.40 -22.06
C CYS A 47 18.55 4.86 -22.19
N VAL A 48 17.91 5.07 -23.35
CA VAL A 48 16.55 4.56 -23.61
C VAL A 48 16.54 3.03 -23.67
N TYR A 49 17.51 2.40 -24.33
CA TYR A 49 17.61 0.93 -24.36
C TYR A 49 17.84 0.33 -22.98
N LEU A 50 18.70 0.94 -22.15
CA LEU A 50 18.91 0.52 -20.76
C LEU A 50 17.64 0.68 -19.92
N TYR A 51 16.93 1.80 -20.09
CA TYR A 51 15.66 2.05 -19.40
C TYR A 51 14.59 1.01 -19.77
N LEU A 52 14.48 0.68 -21.07
CA LEU A 52 13.56 -0.32 -21.57
C LEU A 52 13.92 -1.73 -21.06
N GLY A 53 15.20 -2.11 -21.11
CA GLY A 53 15.67 -3.41 -20.63
C GLY A 53 15.39 -3.64 -19.14
N ILE A 54 15.66 -2.64 -18.30
CA ILE A 54 15.36 -2.71 -16.86
C ILE A 54 13.86 -2.65 -16.59
N GLY A 55 13.11 -1.86 -17.36
CA GLY A 55 11.64 -1.85 -17.29
C GLY A 55 11.03 -3.23 -17.55
N CYS A 56 11.48 -3.91 -18.61
CA CYS A 56 11.07 -5.28 -18.92
C CYS A 56 11.46 -6.27 -17.81
N LEU A 57 12.68 -6.16 -17.25
CA LEU A 57 13.12 -7.00 -16.14
C LEU A 57 12.22 -6.85 -14.91
N VAL A 58 11.91 -5.61 -14.51
CA VAL A 58 11.03 -5.32 -13.37
C VAL A 58 9.63 -5.86 -13.60
N LEU A 59 9.10 -5.75 -14.82
CA LEU A 59 7.79 -6.30 -15.18
C LEU A 59 7.75 -7.82 -14.99
N VAL A 60 8.74 -8.54 -15.53
CA VAL A 60 8.85 -10.00 -15.42
C VAL A 60 9.00 -10.42 -13.96
N MET A 61 9.85 -9.74 -13.19
CA MET A 61 10.07 -10.06 -11.77
C MET A 61 8.83 -9.81 -10.92
N ASN A 62 8.10 -8.73 -11.15
CA ASN A 62 6.87 -8.40 -10.43
C ASN A 62 5.75 -9.41 -10.76
N TYR A 63 5.63 -9.79 -12.04
CA TYR A 63 4.69 -10.84 -12.44
C TYR A 63 5.03 -12.19 -11.80
N ALA A 64 6.31 -12.59 -11.83
CA ALA A 64 6.79 -13.82 -11.21
C ALA A 64 6.58 -13.83 -9.69
N GLN A 65 6.83 -12.70 -9.02
CA GLN A 65 6.54 -12.50 -7.59
C GLN A 65 5.06 -12.76 -7.31
N PHE A 66 4.16 -12.07 -8.00
CA PHE A 66 2.72 -12.16 -7.78
C PHE A 66 2.20 -13.59 -8.00
N MET A 67 2.62 -14.24 -9.09
CA MET A 67 2.25 -15.62 -9.39
C MET A 67 2.75 -16.62 -8.33
N CYS A 68 4.01 -16.49 -7.87
CA CYS A 68 4.59 -17.38 -6.87
C CYS A 68 3.90 -17.26 -5.50
N LEU A 69 3.64 -16.03 -5.06
CA LEU A 69 2.98 -15.78 -3.77
C LEU A 69 1.51 -16.21 -3.80
N GLN A 70 0.79 -15.88 -4.87
CA GLN A 70 -0.62 -16.27 -5.01
C GLN A 70 -0.78 -17.79 -5.08
N THR A 71 0.09 -18.49 -5.81
CA THR A 71 0.07 -19.96 -5.86
C THR A 71 0.32 -20.57 -4.49
N THR A 72 1.28 -20.02 -3.74
CA THR A 72 1.58 -20.47 -2.38
C THR A 72 0.41 -20.23 -1.44
N CYS A 73 -0.24 -19.06 -1.55
CA CYS A 73 -1.42 -18.71 -0.78
C CYS A 73 -2.58 -19.68 -1.03
N CYS A 74 -2.90 -19.98 -2.29
CA CYS A 74 -3.94 -20.95 -2.64
C CYS A 74 -3.66 -22.35 -2.04
N ARG A 75 -2.42 -22.84 -2.11
CA ARG A 75 -2.03 -24.14 -1.52
C ARG A 75 -2.15 -24.14 0.00
N LEU A 76 -1.75 -23.04 0.65
CA LEU A 76 -1.85 -22.89 2.10
C LEU A 76 -3.31 -22.87 2.55
N VAL A 77 -4.15 -22.09 1.88
CA VAL A 77 -5.59 -22.00 2.14
C VAL A 77 -6.28 -23.36 1.96
N ALA A 78 -5.94 -24.10 0.90
CA ALA A 78 -6.47 -25.44 0.69
C ALA A 78 -6.11 -26.41 1.83
N ARG A 79 -4.84 -26.40 2.27
CA ARG A 79 -4.39 -27.21 3.40
C ARG A 79 -5.07 -26.81 4.72
N LEU A 80 -5.20 -25.50 4.98
CA LEU A 80 -5.90 -24.98 6.16
C LEU A 80 -7.36 -25.44 6.17
N ARG A 81 -8.09 -25.32 5.06
CA ARG A 81 -9.48 -25.80 4.95
C ARG A 81 -9.58 -27.30 5.20
N GLN A 82 -8.69 -28.11 4.60
CA GLN A 82 -8.71 -29.55 4.78
C GLN A 82 -8.44 -29.96 6.23
N GLN A 83 -7.42 -29.38 6.87
CA GLN A 83 -7.09 -29.65 8.27
C GLN A 83 -8.21 -29.18 9.21
N TYR A 84 -8.81 -28.04 8.91
CA TYR A 84 -9.91 -27.50 9.70
C TYR A 84 -11.14 -28.40 9.67
N ILE A 85 -11.58 -28.82 8.48
CA ILE A 85 -12.71 -29.74 8.32
C ILE A 85 -12.41 -31.07 9.01
N ARG A 86 -11.19 -31.61 8.85
CA ARG A 86 -10.77 -32.85 9.50
C ARG A 86 -10.82 -32.75 11.03
N SER A 87 -10.45 -31.60 11.59
CA SER A 87 -10.49 -31.35 13.04
C SER A 87 -11.92 -31.16 13.55
N ILE A 88 -12.79 -30.48 12.79
CA ILE A 88 -14.22 -30.35 13.15
C ILE A 88 -14.90 -31.72 13.18
N LEU A 89 -14.70 -32.55 12.16
CA LEU A 89 -15.33 -33.87 12.08
C LEU A 89 -14.91 -34.84 13.19
N ARG A 90 -13.82 -34.53 13.92
CA ARG A 90 -13.32 -35.31 15.07
C ARG A 90 -13.86 -34.81 16.42
N GLN A 91 -14.63 -33.73 16.45
CA GLN A 91 -15.19 -33.20 17.70
C GLN A 91 -16.42 -33.99 18.17
N ASN A 92 -16.63 -33.97 19.49
CA ASN A 92 -17.68 -34.74 20.16
C ASN A 92 -19.05 -34.02 20.02
N ALA A 93 -20.16 -34.76 20.13
CA ALA A 93 -21.51 -34.16 20.08
C ALA A 93 -21.71 -33.04 21.12
N ALA A 94 -21.20 -33.21 22.35
CA ALA A 94 -21.27 -32.20 23.40
C ALA A 94 -20.53 -30.88 23.06
N TRP A 95 -19.55 -30.92 22.15
CA TRP A 95 -18.88 -29.72 21.64
C TRP A 95 -19.77 -28.97 20.63
N PHE A 96 -20.47 -29.72 19.77
CA PHE A 96 -21.45 -29.16 18.82
C PHE A 96 -22.70 -28.60 19.50
N ASP A 97 -23.09 -29.12 20.66
CA ASP A 97 -24.21 -28.55 21.44
C ASP A 97 -23.86 -27.18 22.04
N ARG A 98 -22.59 -26.97 22.42
CA ARG A 98 -22.11 -25.69 22.97
C ARG A 98 -21.80 -24.66 21.88
N ASN A 99 -21.36 -25.10 20.71
CA ASN A 99 -21.02 -24.24 19.60
C ASN A 99 -22.00 -24.46 18.44
N GLN A 100 -22.86 -23.47 18.17
CA GLN A 100 -23.77 -23.52 17.01
C GLN A 100 -22.99 -23.82 15.71
N SER A 101 -23.23 -24.98 15.11
CA SER A 101 -22.47 -25.48 13.94
C SER A 101 -22.38 -24.48 12.78
N VAL A 102 -23.43 -23.68 12.55
CA VAL A 102 -23.49 -22.68 11.47
C VAL A 102 -22.54 -21.49 11.69
N SER A 103 -22.34 -21.05 12.94
CA SER A 103 -21.47 -19.91 13.25
C SER A 103 -19.99 -20.28 13.15
N ILE A 104 -19.65 -21.53 13.42
CA ILE A 104 -18.27 -22.05 13.38
C ILE A 104 -17.73 -22.07 11.94
N ILE A 105 -18.52 -22.61 11.00
CA ILE A 105 -18.11 -22.76 9.61
C ILE A 105 -17.95 -21.39 8.94
N SER A 106 -18.92 -20.48 9.16
CA SER A 106 -18.87 -19.11 8.61
C SER A 106 -17.71 -18.29 9.20
N THR A 107 -17.47 -18.40 10.51
CA THR A 107 -16.35 -17.74 11.18
C THR A 107 -15.01 -18.27 10.68
N CYS A 108 -14.89 -19.58 10.49
CA CYS A 108 -13.68 -20.16 9.93
C CYS A 108 -13.43 -19.70 8.50
N TYR A 109 -14.46 -19.73 7.65
CA TYR A 109 -14.34 -19.26 6.28
C TYR A 109 -13.83 -17.81 6.24
N SER A 110 -14.43 -16.94 7.06
CA SER A 110 -14.01 -15.54 7.22
C SER A 110 -12.56 -15.42 7.70
N ASN A 111 -12.15 -16.20 8.70
CA ASN A 111 -10.77 -16.19 9.22
C ASN A 111 -9.76 -16.69 8.19
N ILE A 112 -10.06 -17.77 7.46
CA ILE A 112 -9.21 -18.30 6.39
C ILE A 112 -9.10 -17.28 5.25
N GLU A 113 -10.18 -16.58 4.91
CA GLU A 113 -10.14 -15.54 3.88
C GLU A 113 -9.28 -14.34 4.32
N ARG A 114 -9.38 -13.91 5.58
CA ARG A 114 -8.48 -12.88 6.13
C ARG A 114 -7.02 -13.28 6.07
N ILE A 115 -6.71 -14.56 6.34
CA ILE A 115 -5.34 -15.10 6.20
C ILE A 115 -4.91 -15.07 4.73
N ARG A 116 -5.79 -15.46 3.81
CA ARG A 116 -5.54 -15.42 2.36
C ARG A 116 -5.20 -14.02 1.88
N GLU A 117 -5.98 -13.02 2.30
CA GLU A 117 -5.72 -11.61 1.98
C GLU A 117 -4.39 -11.10 2.55
N GLY A 118 -4.01 -11.57 3.75
CA GLY A 118 -2.74 -11.20 4.39
C GLY A 118 -1.52 -11.80 3.72
N ILE A 119 -1.57 -13.10 3.39
CA ILE A 119 -0.42 -13.85 2.87
C ILE A 119 -0.27 -13.71 1.35
N GLY A 120 -1.37 -13.52 0.62
CA GLY A 120 -1.37 -13.46 -0.84
C GLY A 120 -0.58 -12.27 -1.39
N ASP A 121 -1.20 -11.10 -1.41
CA ASP A 121 -0.62 -9.92 -2.06
C ASP A 121 0.13 -9.02 -1.06
N LYS A 122 -0.45 -8.81 0.13
CA LYS A 122 0.07 -7.86 1.12
C LYS A 122 1.47 -8.21 1.61
N LEU A 123 1.79 -9.49 1.80
CA LEU A 123 3.12 -9.93 2.21
C LEU A 123 4.18 -9.61 1.15
N GLY A 124 3.87 -9.82 -0.13
CA GLY A 124 4.75 -9.46 -1.23
C GLY A 124 4.99 -7.96 -1.32
N LEU A 125 3.92 -7.18 -1.17
CA LEU A 125 3.99 -5.72 -1.15
C LEU A 125 4.85 -5.21 0.02
N LEU A 126 4.71 -5.81 1.21
CA LEU A 126 5.48 -5.44 2.40
C LEU A 126 6.98 -5.66 2.17
N VAL A 127 7.36 -6.86 1.72
CA VAL A 127 8.77 -7.22 1.48
C VAL A 127 9.38 -6.36 0.38
N ARG A 128 8.64 -6.14 -0.72
CA ARG A 128 9.04 -5.23 -1.79
C ARG A 128 9.23 -3.80 -1.26
N GLY A 129 8.31 -3.33 -0.42
CA GLY A 129 8.37 -2.00 0.21
C GLY A 129 9.62 -1.84 1.09
N PHE A 130 9.95 -2.84 1.90
CA PHE A 130 11.18 -2.84 2.70
C PHE A 130 12.44 -2.85 1.83
N ALA A 131 12.49 -3.69 0.79
CA ALA A 131 13.61 -3.73 -0.14
C ALA A 131 13.80 -2.40 -0.88
N MET A 132 12.70 -1.80 -1.33
CA MET A 132 12.69 -0.48 -1.97
C MET A 132 13.18 0.61 -1.02
N PHE A 133 12.72 0.61 0.24
CA PHE A 133 13.14 1.58 1.25
C PHE A 133 14.65 1.51 1.54
N ILE A 134 15.17 0.30 1.78
CA ILE A 134 16.59 0.09 2.07
C ILE A 134 17.46 0.50 0.86
N SER A 135 17.09 0.04 -0.34
CA SER A 135 17.83 0.36 -1.56
C SER A 135 17.77 1.85 -1.92
N ALA A 136 16.65 2.53 -1.67
CA ALA A 136 16.51 3.97 -1.87
C ALA A 136 17.44 4.75 -0.94
N ILE A 137 17.54 4.37 0.35
CA ILE A 137 18.45 5.02 1.31
C ILE A 137 19.91 4.82 0.87
N ILE A 138 20.32 3.58 0.57
CA ILE A 138 21.70 3.28 0.13
C ILE A 138 22.05 4.10 -1.11
N THR A 139 21.14 4.15 -2.09
CA THR A 139 21.32 4.93 -3.31
C THR A 139 21.45 6.43 -3.00
N ALA A 140 20.56 6.98 -2.17
CA ALA A 140 20.57 8.40 -1.81
C ALA A 140 21.90 8.83 -1.16
N PHE A 141 22.41 8.03 -0.22
CA PHE A 141 23.69 8.29 0.44
C PHE A 141 24.88 8.15 -0.51
N SER A 142 24.80 7.25 -1.50
CA SER A 142 25.89 7.02 -2.47
C SER A 142 26.10 8.19 -3.44
N PHE A 143 25.03 8.89 -3.84
CA PHE A 143 25.14 10.02 -4.77
C PHE A 143 25.57 11.33 -4.11
N GLN A 144 24.88 11.74 -3.04
CA GLN A 144 25.17 13.02 -2.37
C GLN A 144 24.75 12.96 -0.90
N TRP A 145 25.70 12.63 -0.03
CA TRP A 145 25.46 12.47 1.41
C TRP A 145 24.88 13.73 2.08
N ARG A 146 25.29 14.93 1.63
CA ARG A 146 24.79 16.22 2.16
C ARG A 146 23.30 16.44 1.86
N LEU A 147 22.86 16.04 0.66
CA LEU A 147 21.45 16.14 0.26
C LEU A 147 20.60 15.06 0.94
N ALA A 148 21.14 13.84 1.03
CA ALA A 148 20.46 12.73 1.70
C ALA A 148 20.16 13.06 3.17
N LEU A 149 21.14 13.59 3.92
CA LEU A 149 20.97 14.01 5.32
C LEU A 149 19.86 15.06 5.50
N ALA A 150 19.79 16.05 4.60
CA ALA A 150 18.76 17.07 4.65
C ALA A 150 17.33 16.50 4.49
N MET A 151 17.20 15.35 3.83
CA MET A 151 15.93 14.67 3.55
C MET A 151 15.55 13.58 4.55
N VAL A 152 16.46 13.19 5.45
CA VAL A 152 16.17 12.18 6.49
C VAL A 152 14.93 12.53 7.34
N PRO A 153 14.68 13.79 7.73
CA PRO A 153 13.49 14.16 8.52
C PRO A 153 12.15 13.84 7.84
N VAL A 154 12.11 13.68 6.52
CA VAL A 154 10.89 13.29 5.78
C VAL A 154 10.36 11.95 6.26
N VAL A 155 11.26 10.99 6.45
CA VAL A 155 10.91 9.59 6.76
C VAL A 155 10.06 9.48 8.04
N PRO A 156 10.50 9.99 9.22
CA PRO A 156 9.70 9.88 10.44
C PRO A 156 8.40 10.68 10.38
N ILE A 157 8.38 11.84 9.72
CA ILE A 157 7.16 12.66 9.55
C ILE A 157 6.13 11.90 8.70
N SER A 158 6.55 11.35 7.56
CA SER A 158 5.72 10.53 6.69
C SER A 158 5.22 9.27 7.39
N CYS A 159 6.09 8.58 8.16
CA CYS A 159 5.68 7.43 8.97
C CYS A 159 4.65 7.81 10.03
N PHE A 160 4.80 8.96 10.70
CA PHE A 160 3.85 9.43 11.71
C PHE A 160 2.47 9.69 11.10
N ILE A 161 2.40 10.41 9.97
CA ILE A 161 1.13 10.71 9.28
C ILE A 161 0.45 9.39 8.82
N MET A 162 1.22 8.48 8.23
CA MET A 162 0.71 7.17 7.78
C MET A 162 0.25 6.29 8.95
N ALA A 163 0.97 6.30 10.07
CA ALA A 163 0.58 5.54 11.26
C ALA A 163 -0.73 6.08 11.86
N GLN A 164 -0.85 7.40 11.96
CA GLN A 164 -2.09 8.05 12.40
C GLN A 164 -3.26 7.70 11.45
N LEU A 165 -3.04 7.77 10.14
CA LEU A 165 -4.03 7.36 9.14
C LEU A 165 -4.47 5.90 9.33
N ALA A 166 -3.53 4.97 9.47
CA ALA A 166 -3.83 3.55 9.66
C ALA A 166 -4.67 3.29 10.92
N GLN A 167 -4.31 3.89 12.05
CA GLN A 167 -5.06 3.74 13.32
C GLN A 167 -6.47 4.36 13.23
N GLN A 168 -6.56 5.57 12.69
CA GLN A 168 -7.81 6.33 12.52
C GLN A 168 -8.76 5.62 11.54
N MET A 169 -8.23 5.02 10.47
CA MET A 169 -9.01 4.23 9.51
C MET A 169 -9.45 2.89 10.09
N GLY A 170 -8.55 2.16 10.75
CA GLY A 170 -8.86 0.84 11.32
C GLY A 170 -9.97 0.92 12.38
N SER A 171 -9.84 1.85 13.33
CA SER A 171 -10.83 2.04 14.40
C SER A 171 -12.20 2.47 13.88
N ARG A 172 -12.26 3.41 12.92
CA ARG A 172 -13.53 3.85 12.32
C ARG A 172 -14.16 2.79 11.43
N THR A 173 -13.36 2.03 10.67
CA THR A 173 -13.86 0.93 9.84
C THR A 173 -14.50 -0.16 10.70
N ALA A 174 -13.92 -0.48 11.86
CA ALA A 174 -14.54 -1.42 12.79
C ALA A 174 -15.92 -0.93 13.28
N LYS A 175 -16.02 0.35 13.66
CA LYS A 175 -17.29 0.97 14.10
C LYS A 175 -18.33 1.07 12.99
N GLU A 176 -17.89 1.40 11.78
CA GLU A 176 -18.71 1.40 10.56
C GLU A 176 -19.31 0.01 10.30
N LEU A 177 -18.47 -1.05 10.35
CA LEU A 177 -18.92 -2.43 10.16
C LEU A 177 -19.94 -2.88 11.22
N ILE A 178 -19.80 -2.44 12.47
CA ILE A 178 -20.78 -2.76 13.53
C ILE A 178 -22.16 -2.15 13.21
N GLY A 179 -22.20 -0.90 12.74
CA GLY A 179 -23.45 -0.23 12.36
C GLY A 179 -24.12 -0.91 11.16
N ILE A 180 -23.32 -1.24 10.14
CA ILE A 180 -23.79 -1.97 8.94
C ILE A 180 -24.28 -3.38 9.32
N GLY A 181 -23.57 -4.09 10.19
CA GLY A 181 -23.97 -5.42 10.66
C GLY A 181 -25.32 -5.41 11.40
N LYS A 182 -25.56 -4.41 12.26
CA LYS A 182 -26.85 -4.25 12.94
C LYS A 182 -27.99 -3.92 11.98
N ALA A 183 -27.75 -3.05 11.00
CA ALA A 183 -28.73 -2.76 9.96
C ALA A 183 -29.03 -4.01 9.11
N GLY A 184 -28.01 -4.79 8.77
CA GLY A 184 -28.14 -6.07 8.08
C GLY A 184 -28.99 -7.08 8.84
N ALA A 185 -28.78 -7.21 10.16
CA ALA A 185 -29.59 -8.10 11.01
C ALA A 185 -31.08 -7.70 11.04
N ILE A 186 -31.39 -6.40 11.12
CA ILE A 186 -32.78 -5.92 11.08
C ILE A 186 -33.43 -6.22 9.72
N ALA A 187 -32.69 -6.04 8.62
CA ALA A 187 -33.17 -6.36 7.29
C ALA A 187 -33.42 -7.87 7.13
N GLU A 188 -32.52 -8.70 7.65
CA GLU A 188 -32.66 -10.16 7.65
C GLU A 188 -33.89 -10.59 8.45
N GLU A 189 -34.11 -10.04 9.65
CA GLU A 189 -35.30 -10.30 10.47
C GLU A 189 -36.61 -9.90 9.75
N ALA A 190 -36.64 -8.74 9.11
CA ALA A 190 -37.80 -8.27 8.37
C ALA A 190 -38.12 -9.17 7.15
N ILE A 191 -37.10 -9.65 6.45
CA ILE A 191 -37.27 -10.53 5.27
C ILE A 191 -37.70 -11.93 5.70
N LEU A 192 -37.08 -12.50 6.73
CA LEU A 192 -37.44 -13.82 7.26
C LEU A 192 -38.85 -13.81 7.87
N GLY A 193 -39.21 -12.72 8.55
CA GLY A 193 -40.49 -12.51 9.21
C GLY A 193 -41.55 -11.82 8.35
N VAL A 194 -41.42 -11.81 7.01
CA VAL A 194 -42.25 -10.96 6.12
C VAL A 194 -43.76 -11.11 6.34
N ARG A 195 -44.25 -12.34 6.56
CA ARG A 195 -45.67 -12.61 6.81
C ARG A 195 -46.13 -12.02 8.14
N THR A 196 -45.29 -12.07 9.17
CA THR A 196 -45.57 -11.51 10.49
C THR A 196 -45.54 -9.99 10.45
N VAL A 197 -44.53 -9.40 9.81
CA VAL A 197 -44.42 -7.94 9.65
C VAL A 197 -45.63 -7.39 8.89
N GLN A 198 -46.09 -8.11 7.85
CA GLN A 198 -47.29 -7.75 7.09
C GLN A 198 -48.57 -7.91 7.93
N ALA A 199 -48.69 -8.99 8.72
CA ALA A 199 -49.85 -9.22 9.58
C ALA A 199 -50.03 -8.14 10.66
N PHE A 200 -48.94 -7.58 11.18
CA PHE A 200 -48.96 -6.48 12.16
C PHE A 200 -48.81 -5.09 11.52
N ASN A 201 -48.77 -5.00 10.19
CA ASN A 201 -48.55 -3.76 9.44
C ASN A 201 -47.30 -2.96 9.88
N GLY A 202 -46.25 -3.64 10.36
CA GLY A 202 -45.05 -3.06 10.97
C GLY A 202 -43.94 -2.66 9.98
N GLN A 203 -44.29 -2.48 8.69
CA GLN A 203 -43.31 -2.23 7.63
C GLN A 203 -42.57 -0.90 7.83
N GLU A 204 -43.30 0.18 8.15
CA GLU A 204 -42.70 1.50 8.36
C GLU A 204 -41.76 1.52 9.57
N GLU A 205 -42.13 0.84 10.66
CA GLU A 205 -41.31 0.75 11.86
C GLU A 205 -39.97 0.04 11.58
N MET A 206 -39.99 -1.07 10.82
CA MET A 206 -38.77 -1.78 10.43
C MET A 206 -37.87 -0.93 9.53
N VAL A 207 -38.46 -0.17 8.60
CA VAL A 207 -37.72 0.76 7.74
C VAL A 207 -37.07 1.88 8.55
N GLU A 208 -37.78 2.44 9.53
CA GLU A 208 -37.23 3.48 10.40
C GLU A 208 -36.08 2.96 11.28
N ARG A 209 -36.23 1.76 11.85
CA ARG A 209 -35.18 1.09 12.61
C ARG A 209 -33.94 0.84 11.76
N TYR A 210 -34.12 0.34 10.53
CA TYR A 210 -33.04 0.14 9.57
C TYR A 210 -32.32 1.46 9.24
N LYS A 211 -33.08 2.51 8.89
CA LYS A 211 -32.55 3.84 8.56
C LYS A 211 -31.77 4.45 9.72
N THR A 212 -32.24 4.26 10.95
CA THR A 212 -31.58 4.76 12.16
C THR A 212 -30.22 4.09 12.36
N GLN A 213 -30.11 2.76 12.23
CA GLN A 213 -28.81 2.09 12.35
C GLN A 213 -27.89 2.40 11.17
N LEU A 214 -28.42 2.49 9.96
CA LEU A 214 -27.65 2.83 8.77
C LEU A 214 -27.08 4.26 8.84
N SER A 215 -27.86 5.23 9.33
CA SER A 215 -27.39 6.61 9.51
C SER A 215 -26.24 6.72 10.53
N ARG A 216 -26.27 5.91 11.60
CA ARG A 216 -25.16 5.79 12.55
C ARG A 216 -23.90 5.26 11.85
N GLY A 217 -24.02 4.21 11.03
CA GLY A 217 -22.92 3.69 10.21
C GLY A 217 -22.36 4.73 9.23
N LYS A 218 -23.25 5.42 8.52
CA LYS A 218 -22.91 6.49 7.55
C LYS A 218 -22.10 7.61 8.19
N LYS A 219 -22.40 8.02 9.43
CA LYS A 219 -21.64 9.07 10.14
C LYS A 219 -20.17 8.65 10.33
N TYR A 220 -19.91 7.39 10.67
CA TYR A 220 -18.55 6.85 10.79
C TYR A 220 -17.85 6.76 9.43
N GLY A 221 -18.57 6.35 8.38
CA GLY A 221 -18.06 6.33 7.00
C GLY A 221 -17.66 7.73 6.50
N ILE A 222 -18.52 8.74 6.70
CA ILE A 222 -18.21 10.14 6.33
C ILE A 222 -16.99 10.65 7.10
N SER A 223 -16.94 10.41 8.42
CA SER A 223 -15.80 10.80 9.23
C SER A 223 -14.51 10.11 8.76
N LYS A 224 -14.55 8.82 8.45
CA LYS A 224 -13.43 8.07 7.88
C LYS A 224 -12.95 8.65 6.56
N SER A 225 -13.85 8.95 5.64
CA SER A 225 -13.48 9.55 4.33
C SER A 225 -12.89 10.94 4.50
N CYS A 226 -13.43 11.77 5.39
CA CYS A 226 -12.90 13.09 5.70
C CYS A 226 -11.49 13.00 6.31
N TRP A 227 -11.29 12.13 7.31
CA TRP A 227 -9.98 11.91 7.92
C TRP A 227 -8.97 11.34 6.92
N SER A 228 -9.39 10.42 6.05
CA SER A 228 -8.54 9.85 5.00
C SER A 228 -8.14 10.91 3.97
N GLY A 229 -9.07 11.77 3.55
CA GLY A 229 -8.79 12.85 2.62
C GLY A 229 -7.85 13.90 3.22
N PHE A 230 -8.10 14.30 4.48
CA PHE A 230 -7.29 15.29 5.18
C PHE A 230 -5.85 14.79 5.43
N LEU A 231 -5.69 13.59 5.99
CA LEU A 231 -4.36 13.02 6.24
C LEU A 231 -3.62 12.66 4.95
N GLY A 232 -4.35 12.19 3.92
CA GLY A 232 -3.79 11.96 2.59
C GLY A 232 -3.30 13.25 1.93
N GLY A 233 -4.09 14.33 2.01
CA GLY A 233 -3.69 15.66 1.54
C GLY A 233 -2.48 16.21 2.30
N LEU A 234 -2.45 16.05 3.63
CA LEU A 234 -1.32 16.42 4.48
C LEU A 234 -0.04 15.66 4.08
N PHE A 235 -0.15 14.36 3.80
CA PHE A 235 0.96 13.54 3.33
C PHE A 235 1.55 14.07 2.00
N PHE A 236 0.69 14.36 1.02
CA PHE A 236 1.13 14.95 -0.25
C PHE A 236 1.75 16.34 -0.08
N LEU A 237 1.17 17.18 0.78
CA LEU A 237 1.68 18.52 1.07
C LEU A 237 3.07 18.46 1.68
N VAL A 238 3.31 17.58 2.65
CA VAL A 238 4.64 17.36 3.24
C VAL A 238 5.64 16.95 2.17
N LEU A 239 5.29 15.99 1.31
CA LEU A 239 6.18 15.56 0.22
C LEU A 239 6.53 16.71 -0.74
N LEU A 240 5.58 17.56 -1.10
CA LEU A 240 5.82 18.72 -1.97
C LEU A 240 6.73 19.76 -1.32
N ILE A 241 6.53 20.07 -0.03
CA ILE A 241 7.39 21.00 0.71
C ILE A 241 8.83 20.48 0.75
N PHE A 242 9.02 19.21 1.02
CA PHE A 242 10.36 18.62 1.05
C PHE A 242 11.00 18.54 -0.33
N MET A 243 10.24 18.22 -1.38
CA MET A 243 10.74 18.27 -2.76
C MET A 243 11.22 19.68 -3.13
N GLY A 244 10.43 20.70 -2.80
CA GLY A 244 10.80 22.11 -2.99
C GLY A 244 12.02 22.52 -2.17
N GLY A 245 12.07 22.13 -0.89
CA GLY A 245 13.22 22.36 -0.02
C GLY A 245 14.51 21.73 -0.55
N GLY A 246 14.41 20.54 -1.16
CA GLY A 246 15.53 19.87 -1.81
C GLY A 246 16.07 20.62 -3.01
N MET A 247 15.18 21.11 -3.88
CA MET A 247 15.58 21.93 -5.03
C MET A 247 16.27 23.22 -4.58
N LEU A 248 15.75 23.90 -3.55
CA LEU A 248 16.35 25.10 -2.99
C LEU A 248 17.73 24.83 -2.37
N PHE A 249 17.88 23.72 -1.66
CA PHE A 249 19.16 23.32 -1.08
C PHE A 249 20.21 23.01 -2.16
N VAL A 250 19.82 22.30 -3.23
CA VAL A 250 20.69 22.06 -4.39
C VAL A 250 21.08 23.37 -5.07
N PHE A 251 20.12 24.29 -5.25
CA PHE A 251 20.40 25.61 -5.81
C PHE A 251 21.40 26.41 -4.96
N HIS A 252 21.24 26.39 -3.63
CA HIS A 252 22.16 27.04 -2.71
C HIS A 252 23.57 26.43 -2.77
N LEU A 253 23.69 25.10 -2.86
CA LEU A 253 24.97 24.42 -3.04
C LEU A 253 25.66 24.81 -4.36
N ASN A 254 24.90 24.93 -5.45
CA ASN A 254 25.43 25.37 -6.74
C ASN A 254 25.93 26.82 -6.71
N LEU A 255 25.22 27.71 -6.00
CA LEU A 255 25.67 29.10 -5.80
C LEU A 255 26.95 29.18 -4.97
N MET A 256 27.05 28.39 -3.90
CA MET A 256 28.27 28.31 -3.09
C MET A 256 29.46 27.87 -3.94
N LYS A 257 29.29 26.83 -4.76
CA LYS A 257 30.34 26.34 -5.68
C LYS A 257 30.80 27.42 -6.67
N LYS A 258 29.86 28.10 -7.33
CA LYS A 258 30.16 29.21 -8.25
C LYS A 258 30.89 30.36 -7.54
N ARG A 259 30.52 30.69 -6.30
CA ARG A 259 31.18 31.75 -5.52
C ARG A 259 32.63 31.40 -5.19
N THR A 260 32.93 30.12 -4.89
CA THR A 260 34.31 29.67 -4.63
C THR A 260 35.17 29.71 -5.89
N GLU A 261 34.61 29.34 -7.05
CA GLU A 261 35.29 29.43 -8.36
C GLU A 261 35.57 30.89 -8.76
N ASN A 262 34.63 31.80 -8.53
CA ASN A 262 34.84 33.23 -8.83
C ASN A 262 35.88 33.89 -7.91
N ASN A 263 35.90 33.54 -6.62
CA ASN A 263 36.89 34.07 -5.67
C ASN A 263 38.31 33.54 -5.91
N SER A 264 38.47 32.39 -6.56
CA SER A 264 39.79 31.85 -6.92
C SER A 264 40.35 32.49 -8.19
N GLN A 265 39.48 32.90 -9.13
CA GLN A 265 39.89 33.66 -10.31
C GLN A 265 40.21 35.14 -10.01
N SER A 266 39.69 35.75 -8.93
CA SER A 266 39.98 37.15 -8.57
C SER A 266 41.27 37.35 -7.76
N VAL A 267 41.91 36.26 -7.32
CA VAL A 267 43.15 36.27 -6.51
C VAL A 267 44.38 35.85 -7.34
N SER A 268 44.17 35.50 -8.62
CA SER A 268 45.20 35.18 -9.62
C SER A 268 45.42 36.38 -10.54
#